data_AF-D9XCC9-F1
#
_entry.id   AF-D9XCC9-F1
#
_cell.length_a   1.000
_cell.length_b   1.000
_cell.length_c   1.000
_cell.angle_alpha   90.00
_cell.angle_beta   90.00
_cell.angle_gamma   90.00
#
_symmetry.space_group_name_H-M   'P 1'
#
loop_
_entity.id
_entity.type
_entity.pdbx_description
1 polymer ?
#
loop_
_entity_poly.entity_id
_entity_poly.type
_entity_poly.pdbx_seq_one_letter_code
_entity_poly.pdbx_strand_id
1 'polypeptide(L)'
;MDERRIGPRRVPEDRSEGFGERLLGQMLDRSHELPPQLIAPLVAEEVARIGGRDVSIHLQDYALSKLVPLRGRRLTAGEPPAIDGSPEGDAFLGRRMVEESQADGLRVHVPLVDGADEVGVLSITLDTLNDDDRRLLRRLSALIAEMIISKTRYTDQFFMARRHGRPLSLAAEIQYAQLPPLAMHTPQVSLAAALEPAYEVAGDGLDYALNDDLLHLAIIDAMGHGLEAAMLATLALGAHRRGRRMDVGLRELYELMDRSINGAFGPEQFVTAQMMRLNVSEGHLQWINAGHPAPLLIRGHRVIDRLESAERLPMGFGFPAPPDRRSSTPPGGPGVVLHRRRDRGTRPPGAGVP
;
A
#
# COMPACT_ATOMS: atom_id res chain seq x y z
N MET A 1 -7.87 -25.53 56.72
CA MET A 1 -7.93 -24.05 56.76
C MET A 1 -7.83 -23.59 55.31
N ASP A 2 -8.76 -22.75 54.91
CA ASP A 2 -9.43 -22.73 53.60
C ASP A 2 -8.60 -22.18 52.42
N GLU A 3 -8.56 -22.92 51.30
CA GLU A 3 -8.01 -22.49 50.01
C GLU A 3 -9.05 -21.64 49.27
N ARG A 4 -8.87 -20.31 49.26
CA ARG A 4 -9.75 -19.43 48.45
C ARG A 4 -9.33 -19.46 46.98
N ARG A 5 -10.04 -20.27 46.20
CA ARG A 5 -10.15 -20.15 44.74
C ARG A 5 -10.64 -18.75 44.36
N ILE A 6 -9.79 -17.96 43.71
CA ILE A 6 -10.19 -16.75 42.99
C ILE A 6 -10.69 -17.20 41.61
N GLY A 7 -12.01 -17.29 41.45
CA GLY A 7 -12.64 -17.53 40.16
C GLY A 7 -12.53 -16.31 39.23
N PRO A 8 -12.62 -16.49 37.90
CA PRO A 8 -12.54 -15.39 36.95
C PRO A 8 -13.71 -14.43 37.18
N ARG A 9 -13.38 -13.14 37.35
CA ARG A 9 -14.34 -12.05 37.51
C ARG A 9 -15.14 -11.93 36.20
N ARG A 10 -16.39 -12.39 36.20
CA ARG A 10 -17.32 -12.15 35.08
C ARG A 10 -17.57 -10.64 35.01
N VAL A 11 -17.18 -10.04 33.89
CA VAL A 11 -17.58 -8.68 33.52
C VAL A 11 -19.11 -8.67 33.40
N PRO A 12 -19.83 -7.68 33.96
CA PRO A 12 -21.28 -7.61 33.82
C PRO A 12 -21.66 -7.52 32.34
N GLU A 13 -22.57 -8.38 31.88
CA GLU A 13 -23.17 -8.27 30.55
C GLU A 13 -24.00 -6.99 30.48
N ASP A 14 -23.50 -5.97 29.78
CA ASP A 14 -24.28 -4.78 29.47
C ASP A 14 -25.34 -5.14 28.41
N ARG A 15 -26.61 -5.00 28.80
CA ARG A 15 -27.77 -5.44 28.00
C ARG A 15 -28.23 -4.40 26.98
N SER A 16 -27.55 -3.25 26.88
CA SER A 16 -27.86 -2.18 25.92
C SER A 16 -27.26 -2.43 24.53
N GLU A 17 -26.19 -3.21 24.41
CA GLU A 17 -25.48 -3.38 23.13
C GLU A 17 -26.09 -4.48 22.24
N GLY A 18 -26.05 -4.28 20.92
CA GLY A 18 -26.36 -5.33 19.96
C GLY A 18 -25.30 -6.45 19.97
N PHE A 19 -25.59 -7.64 19.43
CA PHE A 19 -24.60 -8.71 19.32
C PHE A 19 -23.35 -8.30 18.53
N GLY A 20 -23.53 -7.65 17.38
CA GLY A 20 -22.42 -7.16 16.56
C GLY A 20 -21.62 -6.04 17.23
N GLU A 21 -22.27 -5.22 18.06
CA GLU A 21 -21.61 -4.17 18.84
C GLU A 21 -20.70 -4.78 19.91
N ARG A 22 -21.20 -5.76 20.67
CA ARG A 22 -20.37 -6.54 21.61
C ARG A 22 -19.20 -7.24 20.92
N LEU A 23 -19.43 -7.81 19.73
CA LEU A 23 -18.39 -8.51 18.97
C LEU A 23 -17.25 -7.55 18.59
N LEU A 24 -17.60 -6.41 18.00
CA LEU A 24 -16.64 -5.39 17.59
C LEU A 24 -15.96 -4.76 18.80
N GLY A 25 -16.70 -4.47 19.86
CA GLY A 25 -16.18 -3.94 21.12
C GLY A 25 -15.15 -4.87 21.76
N GLN A 26 -15.47 -6.16 21.89
CA GLN A 26 -14.52 -7.15 22.42
C GLN A 26 -13.26 -7.27 21.58
N MET A 27 -13.39 -7.24 20.26
CA MET A 27 -12.23 -7.32 19.38
C MET A 27 -11.37 -6.07 19.47
N LEU A 28 -11.99 -4.89 19.53
CA LEU A 28 -11.30 -3.60 19.70
C LEU A 28 -10.58 -3.52 21.04
N ASP A 29 -11.25 -3.85 22.15
CA ASP A 29 -10.70 -3.83 23.50
C ASP A 29 -9.46 -4.73 23.60
N ARG A 30 -9.56 -5.94 23.04
CA ARG A 30 -8.44 -6.89 23.03
C ARG A 30 -7.34 -6.48 22.06
N SER A 31 -7.65 -5.72 21.02
CA SER A 31 -6.72 -5.45 19.91
C SER A 31 -5.43 -4.76 20.38
N HIS A 32 -5.50 -3.87 21.39
CA HIS A 32 -4.35 -3.07 21.83
C HIS A 32 -3.24 -3.91 22.46
N GLU A 33 -3.60 -4.94 23.22
CA GLU A 33 -2.65 -5.81 23.92
C GLU A 33 -2.46 -7.16 23.22
N LEU A 34 -3.21 -7.43 22.15
CA LEU A 34 -3.16 -8.70 21.43
C LEU A 34 -1.79 -8.89 20.74
N PRO A 35 -1.03 -9.94 21.08
CA PRO A 35 0.16 -10.30 20.33
C PRO A 35 -0.18 -10.59 18.85
N PRO A 36 0.67 -10.21 17.88
CA PRO A 36 0.37 -10.37 16.45
C PRO A 36 0.01 -11.80 16.02
N GLN A 37 0.67 -12.79 16.59
CA GLN A 37 0.40 -14.21 16.35
C GLN A 37 -1.01 -14.67 16.77
N LEU A 38 -1.70 -13.88 17.59
CA LEU A 38 -3.05 -14.17 18.07
C LEU A 38 -4.15 -13.46 17.27
N ILE A 39 -3.83 -12.60 16.29
CA ILE A 39 -4.84 -11.97 15.42
C ILE A 39 -5.65 -13.04 14.69
N ALA A 40 -4.97 -13.91 13.93
CA ALA A 40 -5.61 -14.96 13.14
C ALA A 40 -6.50 -15.90 13.99
N PRO A 41 -6.03 -16.44 15.14
CA PRO A 41 -6.86 -17.21 16.05
C PRO A 41 -8.06 -16.44 16.62
N LEU A 42 -7.90 -15.14 16.94
CA LEU A 42 -8.98 -14.30 17.44
C LEU A 42 -10.06 -14.12 16.36
N VAL A 43 -9.66 -13.78 15.13
CA VAL A 43 -10.59 -13.64 14.00
C VAL A 43 -11.37 -14.92 13.80
N ALA A 44 -10.69 -16.08 13.76
CA ALA A 44 -11.36 -17.37 13.61
C ALA A 44 -12.34 -17.66 14.76
N GLU A 45 -12.01 -17.26 16.00
CA GLU A 45 -12.92 -17.40 17.14
C GLU A 45 -14.16 -16.51 17.02
N GLU A 46 -13.99 -15.23 16.69
CA GLU A 46 -15.11 -14.29 16.58
C GLU A 46 -16.00 -14.60 15.36
N VAL A 47 -15.42 -15.06 14.24
CA VAL A 47 -16.18 -15.53 13.08
C VAL A 47 -16.96 -16.82 13.40
N ALA A 48 -16.40 -17.74 14.20
CA ALA A 48 -17.13 -18.93 14.61
C ALA A 48 -18.37 -18.61 15.46
N ARG A 49 -18.34 -17.53 16.25
CA ARG A 49 -19.50 -17.08 17.05
C ARG A 49 -20.66 -16.58 16.20
N ILE A 50 -20.40 -16.18 14.95
CA ILE A 50 -21.43 -15.79 13.98
C ILE A 50 -21.82 -16.94 13.03
N GLY A 51 -21.40 -18.17 13.34
CA GLY A 51 -21.67 -19.36 12.51
C GLY A 51 -20.71 -19.53 11.34
N GLY A 52 -19.67 -18.70 11.23
CA GLY A 52 -18.68 -18.80 10.16
C GLY A 52 -17.66 -19.91 10.40
N ARG A 53 -17.21 -20.53 9.32
CA ARG A 53 -16.23 -21.62 9.31
C ARG A 53 -15.26 -21.47 8.13
N ASP A 54 -14.25 -22.34 8.09
CA ASP A 54 -13.20 -22.37 7.05
C ASP A 54 -12.50 -21.03 6.83
N VAL A 55 -12.29 -20.28 7.92
CA VAL A 55 -11.74 -18.93 7.91
C VAL A 55 -10.34 -18.92 7.32
N SER A 56 -10.10 -18.10 6.31
CA SER A 56 -8.75 -17.80 5.81
C SER A 56 -8.54 -16.30 5.68
N ILE A 57 -7.32 -15.86 5.97
CA ILE A 57 -6.87 -14.48 5.77
C ILE A 57 -5.72 -14.55 4.78
N HIS A 58 -5.84 -13.88 3.65
CA HIS A 58 -4.78 -13.78 2.66
C HIS A 58 -4.25 -12.35 2.59
N LEU A 59 -2.95 -12.17 2.47
CA LEU A 59 -2.28 -10.88 2.26
C LEU A 59 -1.71 -10.77 0.86
N GLN A 60 -1.75 -9.59 0.25
CA GLN A 60 -1.11 -9.38 -1.06
C GLN A 60 0.41 -9.61 -1.01
N ASP A 61 0.95 -10.34 -1.99
CA ASP A 61 2.39 -10.47 -2.17
C ASP A 61 3.03 -9.17 -2.71
N TYR A 62 4.35 -9.05 -2.66
CA TYR A 62 5.03 -7.81 -3.10
C TYR A 62 4.92 -7.54 -4.60
N ALA A 63 4.70 -8.57 -5.42
CA ALA A 63 4.50 -8.40 -6.87
C ALA A 63 3.05 -8.12 -7.27
N LEU A 64 2.11 -7.98 -6.32
CA LEU A 64 0.68 -7.79 -6.59
C LEU A 64 0.09 -8.87 -7.51
N SER A 65 0.57 -10.11 -7.35
CA SER A 65 0.25 -11.24 -8.21
C SER A 65 -0.54 -12.34 -7.50
N LYS A 66 -0.36 -12.48 -6.17
CA LYS A 66 -0.97 -13.53 -5.36
C LYS A 66 -1.48 -13.02 -4.02
N LEU A 67 -2.50 -13.68 -3.49
CA LEU A 67 -3.02 -13.50 -2.14
C LEU A 67 -2.51 -14.64 -1.25
N VAL A 68 -1.56 -14.34 -0.38
CA VAL A 68 -0.78 -15.30 0.40
C VAL A 68 -1.41 -15.59 1.76
N PRO A 69 -1.71 -16.86 2.10
CA PRO A 69 -2.41 -17.16 3.34
C PRO A 69 -1.55 -16.87 4.58
N LEU A 70 -2.16 -16.19 5.56
CA LEU A 70 -1.64 -16.14 6.91
C LEU A 70 -1.78 -17.51 7.56
N ARG A 71 -0.68 -17.98 8.15
CA ARG A 71 -0.68 -19.23 8.91
C ARG A 71 -1.08 -18.94 10.35
N GLY A 72 -2.01 -19.72 10.88
CA GLY A 72 -2.47 -19.58 12.25
C GLY A 72 -3.36 -20.74 12.68
N ARG A 73 -3.45 -20.97 13.98
CA ARG A 73 -4.38 -21.98 14.52
C ARG A 73 -5.81 -21.59 14.13
N ARG A 74 -6.61 -22.57 13.67
CA ARG A 74 -8.00 -22.40 13.21
C ARG A 74 -8.18 -21.63 11.89
N LEU A 75 -7.10 -21.29 11.19
CA LEU A 75 -7.20 -20.84 9.81
C LEU A 75 -7.07 -22.01 8.85
N THR A 76 -7.85 -21.98 7.78
CA THR A 76 -7.59 -22.80 6.59
C THR A 76 -6.48 -22.14 5.78
N ALA A 77 -5.52 -22.93 5.35
CA ALA A 77 -4.40 -22.47 4.52
C ALA A 77 -4.36 -23.34 3.26
N GLY A 78 -4.94 -22.82 2.18
CA GLY A 78 -4.89 -23.42 0.84
C GLY A 78 -3.68 -22.95 0.04
N GLU A 79 -3.65 -23.31 -1.24
CA GLU A 79 -2.72 -22.67 -2.17
C GLU A 79 -3.09 -21.18 -2.32
N PRO A 80 -2.10 -20.27 -2.40
CA PRO A 80 -2.37 -18.86 -2.59
C PRO A 80 -3.04 -18.59 -3.95
N PRO A 81 -4.28 -18.07 -3.97
CA PRO A 81 -4.94 -17.72 -5.22
C PRO A 81 -4.21 -16.58 -5.94
N ALA A 82 -4.32 -16.55 -7.26
CA ALA A 82 -3.88 -15.43 -8.06
C ALA A 82 -4.76 -14.21 -7.78
N ILE A 83 -4.19 -13.00 -7.78
CA ILE A 83 -5.00 -11.77 -7.69
C ILE A 83 -5.86 -11.62 -8.95
N ASP A 84 -5.35 -11.98 -10.12
CA ASP A 84 -6.13 -11.93 -11.35
C ASP A 84 -6.92 -13.23 -11.56
N GLY A 85 -8.23 -13.10 -11.76
CA GLY A 85 -9.10 -14.20 -12.18
C GLY A 85 -9.51 -15.20 -11.08
N SER A 86 -9.37 -14.83 -9.79
CA SER A 86 -9.93 -15.60 -8.66
C SER A 86 -11.04 -14.82 -7.94
N PRO A 87 -11.96 -15.48 -7.22
CA PRO A 87 -12.98 -14.80 -6.41
C PRO A 87 -12.38 -13.93 -5.29
N GLU A 88 -11.29 -14.38 -4.65
CA GLU A 88 -10.53 -13.54 -3.71
C GLU A 88 -9.94 -12.32 -4.39
N GLY A 89 -9.37 -12.51 -5.58
CA GLY A 89 -8.84 -11.47 -6.44
C GLY A 89 -9.88 -10.42 -6.84
N ASP A 90 -11.08 -10.86 -7.23
CA ASP A 90 -12.21 -9.99 -7.56
C ASP A 90 -12.66 -9.17 -6.35
N ALA A 91 -12.63 -9.77 -5.14
CA ALA A 91 -12.93 -9.05 -3.91
C ALA A 91 -11.86 -8.00 -3.59
N PHE A 92 -10.59 -8.36 -3.77
CA PHE A 92 -9.42 -7.51 -3.58
C PHE A 92 -9.43 -6.32 -4.55
N LEU A 93 -9.37 -6.58 -5.86
CA LEU A 93 -9.32 -5.56 -6.92
C LEU A 93 -10.60 -4.72 -6.98
N GLY A 94 -11.75 -5.35 -6.75
CA GLY A 94 -13.06 -4.68 -6.80
C GLY A 94 -13.44 -3.94 -5.51
N ARG A 95 -12.65 -4.07 -4.44
CA ARG A 95 -12.91 -3.49 -3.11
C ARG A 95 -14.33 -3.76 -2.61
N ARG A 96 -14.86 -4.94 -2.94
CA ARG A 96 -16.24 -5.32 -2.64
C ARG A 96 -16.30 -6.74 -2.15
N MET A 97 -17.33 -7.03 -1.37
CA MET A 97 -17.63 -8.39 -0.98
C MET A 97 -18.00 -9.21 -2.22
N VAL A 98 -17.44 -10.41 -2.33
CA VAL A 98 -17.76 -11.41 -3.35
C VAL A 98 -18.31 -12.65 -2.66
N GLU A 99 -19.40 -13.19 -3.19
CA GLU A 99 -20.13 -14.33 -2.64
C GLU A 99 -20.09 -15.46 -3.67
N GLU A 100 -19.67 -16.65 -3.26
CA GLU A 100 -19.59 -17.86 -4.08
C GLU A 100 -20.41 -18.98 -3.42
N SER A 101 -21.40 -19.51 -4.15
CA SER A 101 -22.17 -20.65 -3.70
C SER A 101 -21.33 -21.93 -3.79
N GLN A 102 -21.17 -22.62 -2.67
CA GLN A 102 -20.47 -23.90 -2.57
C GLN A 102 -21.45 -25.01 -2.12
N ALA A 103 -21.06 -26.27 -2.25
CA ALA A 103 -21.92 -27.40 -1.90
C ALA A 103 -22.28 -27.43 -0.41
N ASP A 104 -21.43 -26.85 0.43
CA ASP A 104 -21.51 -26.86 1.89
C ASP A 104 -21.89 -25.48 2.48
N GLY A 105 -22.22 -24.48 1.66
CA GLY A 105 -22.67 -23.17 2.12
C GLY A 105 -22.31 -22.04 1.16
N LEU A 106 -22.24 -20.82 1.68
CA LEU A 106 -21.84 -19.62 0.96
C LEU A 106 -20.42 -19.21 1.39
N ARG A 107 -19.49 -19.24 0.44
CA ARG A 107 -18.14 -18.70 0.63
C ARG A 107 -18.17 -17.20 0.36
N VAL A 108 -17.73 -16.42 1.34
CA VAL A 108 -17.76 -14.96 1.30
C VAL A 108 -16.34 -14.44 1.40
N HIS A 109 -15.94 -13.64 0.41
CA HIS A 109 -14.66 -12.97 0.33
C HIS A 109 -14.85 -11.48 0.62
N VAL A 110 -14.18 -10.98 1.64
CA VAL A 110 -14.30 -9.61 2.13
C VAL A 110 -12.94 -8.95 2.09
N PRO A 111 -12.76 -7.83 1.37
CA PRO A 111 -11.47 -7.15 1.31
C PRO A 111 -11.09 -6.59 2.69
N LEU A 112 -9.81 -6.73 3.01
CA LEU A 112 -9.14 -6.11 4.14
C LEU A 112 -8.54 -4.79 3.65
N VAL A 113 -9.24 -3.69 3.91
CA VAL A 113 -8.85 -2.36 3.43
C VAL A 113 -8.43 -1.52 4.63
N ASP A 114 -7.23 -0.96 4.57
CA ASP A 114 -6.77 0.11 5.46
C ASP A 114 -6.71 1.42 4.65
N GLY A 115 -7.71 2.28 4.84
CA GLY A 115 -7.95 3.46 4.01
C GLY A 115 -8.12 3.10 2.54
N ALA A 116 -7.01 3.05 1.81
CA ALA A 116 -6.96 2.71 0.40
C ALA A 116 -5.86 1.73 0.02
N ASP A 117 -5.15 1.18 1.00
CA ASP A 117 -4.26 0.07 0.77
C ASP A 117 -5.06 -1.20 0.97
N GLU A 118 -5.16 -2.02 -0.07
CA GLU A 118 -5.72 -3.35 0.04
C GLU A 118 -4.69 -4.27 0.71
N VAL A 119 -4.86 -4.48 2.00
CA VAL A 119 -3.96 -5.33 2.79
C VAL A 119 -4.10 -6.80 2.36
N GLY A 120 -5.31 -7.21 1.98
CA GLY A 120 -5.62 -8.59 1.67
C GLY A 120 -7.12 -8.89 1.61
N VAL A 121 -7.48 -10.16 1.86
CA VAL A 121 -8.85 -10.66 1.82
C VAL A 121 -9.11 -11.62 2.99
N LEU A 122 -10.23 -11.42 3.68
CA LEU A 122 -10.82 -12.38 4.61
C LEU A 122 -11.82 -13.25 3.84
N SER A 123 -11.64 -14.56 3.88
CA SER A 123 -12.57 -15.52 3.29
C SER A 123 -13.18 -16.40 4.37
N ILE A 124 -14.50 -16.54 4.37
CA ILE A 124 -15.26 -17.32 5.37
C ILE A 124 -16.38 -18.10 4.69
N THR A 125 -16.76 -19.25 5.25
CA THR A 125 -17.93 -20.01 4.80
C THR A 125 -19.06 -19.87 5.81
N LEU A 126 -20.26 -19.53 5.35
CA LEU A 126 -21.48 -19.32 6.15
C LEU A 126 -22.65 -20.10 5.55
N ASP A 127 -23.63 -20.50 6.36
CA ASP A 127 -24.82 -21.19 5.84
C ASP A 127 -25.75 -20.23 5.08
N THR A 128 -25.90 -19.00 5.59
CA THR A 128 -26.68 -17.92 4.98
C THR A 128 -26.02 -16.58 5.27
N LEU A 129 -26.37 -15.55 4.48
CA LEU A 129 -25.84 -14.21 4.65
C LEU A 129 -26.94 -13.16 4.45
N ASN A 130 -27.31 -12.47 5.53
CA ASN A 130 -28.25 -11.36 5.49
C ASN A 130 -27.51 -10.00 5.47
N ASP A 131 -28.27 -8.89 5.37
CA ASP A 131 -27.67 -7.56 5.27
C ASP A 131 -27.00 -7.06 6.55
N ASP A 132 -27.44 -7.53 7.72
CA ASP A 132 -26.76 -7.25 8.99
C ASP A 132 -25.41 -7.95 9.07
N ASP A 133 -25.34 -9.22 8.62
CA ASP A 133 -24.09 -9.96 8.54
C ASP A 133 -23.12 -9.28 7.56
N ARG A 134 -23.61 -8.84 6.39
CA ARG A 134 -22.80 -8.08 5.43
C ARG A 134 -22.22 -6.81 6.05
N ARG A 135 -23.02 -6.07 6.82
CA ARG A 135 -22.55 -4.86 7.54
C ARG A 135 -21.51 -5.19 8.60
N LEU A 136 -21.75 -6.24 9.38
CA LEU A 136 -20.85 -6.69 10.44
C LEU A 136 -19.50 -7.15 9.86
N LEU A 137 -19.53 -7.96 8.80
CA LEU A 137 -18.33 -8.46 8.14
C LEU A 137 -17.45 -7.34 7.56
N ARG A 138 -18.06 -6.30 6.98
CA ARG A 138 -17.32 -5.12 6.51
C ARG A 138 -16.62 -4.36 7.65
N ARG A 139 -17.27 -4.24 8.80
CA ARG A 139 -16.68 -3.60 9.98
C ARG A 139 -15.57 -4.47 10.58
N LEU A 140 -15.80 -5.77 10.64
CA LEU A 140 -14.83 -6.76 11.11
C LEU A 140 -13.59 -6.77 10.20
N SER A 141 -13.78 -6.76 8.88
CA SER A 141 -12.67 -6.76 7.90
C SER A 141 -11.83 -5.48 8.00
N ALA A 142 -12.46 -4.32 8.19
CA ALA A 142 -11.75 -3.06 8.44
C ALA A 142 -10.93 -3.13 9.75
N LEU A 143 -11.51 -3.61 10.85
CA LEU A 143 -10.80 -3.76 12.12
C LEU A 143 -9.62 -4.76 12.01
N ILE A 144 -9.78 -5.84 11.24
CA ILE A 144 -8.71 -6.80 10.97
C ILE A 144 -7.57 -6.14 10.19
N ALA A 145 -7.88 -5.36 9.15
CA ALA A 145 -6.89 -4.62 8.36
C ALA A 145 -6.09 -3.67 9.24
N GLU A 146 -6.78 -2.85 10.06
CA GLU A 146 -6.17 -1.94 11.03
C GLU A 146 -5.27 -2.67 12.03
N MET A 147 -5.69 -3.83 12.52
CA MET A 147 -4.89 -4.64 13.43
C MET A 147 -3.62 -5.16 12.76
N ILE A 148 -3.70 -5.65 11.51
CA ILE A 148 -2.55 -6.15 10.75
C ILE A 148 -1.56 -5.02 10.48
N ILE A 149 -2.03 -3.88 9.99
CA ILE A 149 -1.17 -2.73 9.69
C ILE A 149 -0.52 -2.17 10.95
N SER A 150 -1.29 -1.92 12.00
CA SER A 150 -0.77 -1.39 13.27
C SER A 150 0.34 -2.28 13.87
N LYS A 151 0.21 -3.60 13.73
CA LYS A 151 1.14 -4.61 14.26
C LYS A 151 2.34 -4.90 13.37
N THR A 152 2.27 -4.61 12.07
CA THR A 152 3.39 -4.77 11.12
C THR A 152 4.65 -4.04 11.60
N ARG A 153 4.51 -2.96 12.38
CA ARG A 153 5.62 -2.18 12.95
C ARG A 153 6.51 -2.94 13.94
N TYR A 154 6.04 -4.04 14.53
CA TYR A 154 6.77 -4.78 15.57
C TYR A 154 6.67 -6.29 15.40
N THR A 155 6.32 -6.77 14.21
CA THR A 155 6.39 -8.19 13.87
C THR A 155 6.74 -8.41 12.40
N ASP A 156 7.60 -9.40 12.15
CA ASP A 156 7.94 -9.81 10.79
C ASP A 156 6.94 -10.83 10.22
N GLN A 157 5.93 -11.27 10.98
CA GLN A 157 5.03 -12.35 10.53
C GLN A 157 4.28 -12.00 9.25
N PHE A 158 3.77 -10.78 9.14
CA PHE A 158 3.06 -10.33 7.95
C PHE A 158 4.02 -10.10 6.78
N PHE A 159 5.18 -9.51 7.05
CA PHE A 159 6.24 -9.33 6.07
C PHE A 159 6.69 -10.68 5.47
N MET A 160 6.93 -11.68 6.32
CA MET A 160 7.35 -13.02 5.93
C MET A 160 6.23 -13.78 5.20
N ALA A 161 4.98 -13.59 5.58
CA ALA A 161 3.85 -14.15 4.84
C ALA A 161 3.79 -13.59 3.41
N ARG A 162 3.85 -12.26 3.25
CA ARG A 162 3.80 -11.59 1.93
C ARG A 162 4.94 -11.97 0.98
N ARG A 163 6.07 -12.44 1.50
CA ARG A 163 7.19 -12.95 0.68
C ARG A 163 6.83 -14.20 -0.12
N HIS A 164 5.82 -14.97 0.29
CA HIS A 164 5.41 -16.22 -0.37
C HIS A 164 6.59 -17.16 -0.68
N GLY A 165 7.52 -17.30 0.28
CA GLY A 165 8.74 -18.12 0.11
C GLY A 165 9.79 -17.56 -0.87
N ARG A 166 9.53 -16.41 -1.51
CA ARG A 166 10.49 -15.71 -2.37
C ARG A 166 11.26 -14.69 -1.53
N PRO A 167 12.61 -14.76 -1.49
CA PRO A 167 13.37 -13.78 -0.75
C PRO A 167 13.39 -12.42 -1.46
N LEU A 168 13.30 -11.35 -0.68
CA LEU A 168 13.66 -10.01 -1.16
C LEU A 168 15.19 -9.91 -1.18
N SER A 169 15.74 -9.22 -2.17
CA SER A 169 17.14 -8.81 -2.13
C SER A 169 17.34 -7.79 -0.99
N LEU A 170 18.56 -7.65 -0.47
CA LEU A 170 18.86 -6.64 0.55
C LEU A 170 18.48 -5.22 0.09
N ALA A 171 18.72 -4.92 -1.19
CA ALA A 171 18.32 -3.65 -1.79
C ALA A 171 16.80 -3.46 -1.74
N ALA A 172 16.03 -4.50 -2.09
CA ALA A 172 14.58 -4.46 -2.04
C ALA A 172 14.05 -4.33 -0.59
N GLU A 173 14.66 -5.03 0.39
CA GLU A 173 14.30 -4.87 1.80
C GLU A 173 14.50 -3.43 2.30
N ILE A 174 15.64 -2.81 1.95
CA ILE A 174 15.90 -1.39 2.26
C ILE A 174 14.84 -0.50 1.62
N GLN A 175 14.51 -0.71 0.35
CA GLN A 175 13.56 0.13 -0.36
C GLN A 175 12.15 0.01 0.19
N TYR A 176 11.62 -1.19 0.38
CA TYR A 176 10.28 -1.37 0.97
C TYR A 176 10.18 -0.79 2.38
N ALA A 177 11.25 -0.84 3.17
CA ALA A 177 11.27 -0.20 4.49
C ALA A 177 11.13 1.33 4.42
N GLN A 178 11.39 1.95 3.27
CA GLN A 178 11.27 3.40 3.08
C GLN A 178 9.96 3.83 2.43
N LEU A 179 9.22 2.94 1.75
CA LEU A 179 8.07 3.35 0.95
C LEU A 179 6.85 3.67 1.84
N PRO A 180 6.04 4.70 1.49
CA PRO A 180 4.69 4.82 2.03
C PRO A 180 3.81 3.66 1.54
N PRO A 181 2.58 3.49 2.06
CA PRO A 181 1.60 2.57 1.48
C PRO A 181 1.48 2.81 -0.03
N LEU A 182 1.42 1.75 -0.83
CA LEU A 182 1.47 1.88 -2.29
C LEU A 182 0.16 2.38 -2.90
N ALA A 183 -0.89 2.52 -2.08
CA ALA A 183 -2.14 3.13 -2.49
C ALA A 183 -2.68 4.09 -1.42
N MET A 184 -3.33 5.16 -1.88
CA MET A 184 -4.03 6.14 -1.06
C MET A 184 -5.31 6.54 -1.80
N HIS A 185 -6.42 6.72 -1.10
CA HIS A 185 -7.72 7.07 -1.67
C HIS A 185 -8.44 7.93 -0.66
N THR A 186 -8.79 9.12 -1.12
CA THR A 186 -9.60 10.10 -0.42
C THR A 186 -10.74 10.49 -1.34
N PRO A 187 -11.82 11.13 -0.84
CA PRO A 187 -12.87 11.64 -1.72
C PRO A 187 -12.36 12.54 -2.86
N GLN A 188 -11.21 13.21 -2.68
CA GLN A 188 -10.64 14.18 -3.60
C GLN A 188 -9.61 13.56 -4.58
N VAL A 189 -8.86 12.54 -4.16
CA VAL A 189 -7.75 11.98 -4.95
C VAL A 189 -7.49 10.52 -4.64
N SER A 190 -7.12 9.77 -5.68
CA SER A 190 -6.66 8.38 -5.61
C SER A 190 -5.24 8.27 -6.18
N LEU A 191 -4.39 7.54 -5.47
CA LEU A 191 -3.00 7.24 -5.82
C LEU A 191 -2.81 5.72 -5.74
N ALA A 192 -2.13 5.18 -6.73
CA ALA A 192 -1.68 3.79 -6.74
C ALA A 192 -0.27 3.73 -7.34
N ALA A 193 0.56 2.84 -6.81
CA ALA A 193 1.92 2.62 -7.25
C ALA A 193 2.26 1.14 -7.21
N ALA A 194 3.24 0.75 -8.03
CA ALA A 194 3.79 -0.59 -8.04
C ALA A 194 5.29 -0.51 -8.37
N LEU A 195 6.05 -1.51 -7.92
CA LEU A 195 7.46 -1.66 -8.25
C LEU A 195 7.65 -2.97 -9.01
N GLU A 196 8.26 -2.87 -10.20
CA GLU A 196 8.55 -4.04 -11.02
C GLU A 196 10.02 -3.99 -11.53
N PRO A 197 10.86 -5.00 -11.23
CA PRO A 197 10.57 -6.23 -10.48
C PRO A 197 10.51 -6.01 -8.96
N ALA A 198 9.40 -6.42 -8.32
CA ALA A 198 9.16 -6.18 -6.90
C ALA A 198 10.24 -6.75 -5.97
N TYR A 199 10.74 -7.96 -6.22
CA TYR A 199 11.63 -8.67 -5.27
C TYR A 199 13.11 -8.29 -5.39
N GLU A 200 13.47 -7.57 -6.44
CA GLU A 200 14.86 -7.23 -6.82
C GLU A 200 15.02 -5.73 -7.07
N VAL A 201 14.04 -4.92 -6.68
CA VAL A 201 14.07 -3.47 -6.85
C VAL A 201 15.32 -2.89 -6.17
N ALA A 202 15.99 -2.00 -6.91
CA ALA A 202 17.19 -1.32 -6.47
C ALA A 202 17.30 0.02 -7.23
N GLY A 203 17.38 1.12 -6.49
CA GLY A 203 17.42 2.49 -7.01
C GLY A 203 16.06 3.19 -7.15
N ASP A 204 14.96 2.45 -7.29
CA ASP A 204 13.62 3.03 -7.46
C ASP A 204 12.98 3.41 -6.12
N GLY A 205 12.36 4.57 -6.05
CA GLY A 205 11.69 5.05 -4.86
C GLY A 205 10.49 5.92 -5.15
N LEU A 206 9.55 5.93 -4.20
CA LEU A 206 8.34 6.72 -4.22
C LEU A 206 8.17 7.35 -2.84
N ASP A 207 7.70 8.60 -2.81
CA ASP A 207 7.18 9.21 -1.60
C ASP A 207 6.00 10.10 -1.94
N TYR A 208 5.00 10.15 -1.06
CA TYR A 208 3.92 11.11 -1.15
C TYR A 208 3.46 11.51 0.25
N ALA A 209 2.78 12.65 0.33
CA ALA A 209 2.06 13.08 1.51
C ALA A 209 0.93 14.01 1.09
N LEU A 210 -0.27 13.76 1.60
CA LEU A 210 -1.38 14.69 1.52
C LEU A 210 -1.40 15.51 2.82
N ASN A 211 -1.07 16.80 2.71
CA ASN A 211 -1.13 17.74 3.83
C ASN A 211 -2.16 18.81 3.46
N ASP A 212 -3.25 18.90 4.22
CA ASP A 212 -4.41 19.73 3.88
C ASP A 212 -4.90 19.41 2.44
N ASP A 213 -4.99 20.43 1.57
CA ASP A 213 -5.37 20.26 0.16
C ASP A 213 -4.17 20.01 -0.77
N LEU A 214 -2.95 19.87 -0.24
CA LEU A 214 -1.74 19.75 -1.04
C LEU A 214 -1.18 18.33 -1.02
N LEU A 215 -1.32 17.62 -2.14
CA LEU A 215 -0.69 16.34 -2.37
C LEU A 215 0.73 16.55 -2.94
N HIS A 216 1.74 16.20 -2.17
CA HIS A 216 3.12 16.09 -2.63
C HIS A 216 3.36 14.69 -3.17
N LEU A 217 4.04 14.57 -4.32
CA LEU A 217 4.52 13.30 -4.85
C LEU A 217 5.96 13.42 -5.33
N ALA A 218 6.72 12.34 -5.17
CA ALA A 218 8.00 12.14 -5.83
C ALA A 218 8.14 10.69 -6.28
N ILE A 219 8.61 10.50 -7.51
CA ILE A 219 9.24 9.26 -7.94
C ILE A 219 10.70 9.55 -8.21
N ILE A 220 11.57 8.65 -7.76
CA ILE A 220 13.01 8.74 -7.93
C ILE A 220 13.54 7.44 -8.55
N ASP A 221 14.61 7.58 -9.32
CA ASP A 221 15.40 6.48 -9.87
C ASP A 221 16.87 6.86 -9.72
N ALA A 222 17.53 6.21 -8.76
CA ALA A 222 18.94 6.38 -8.48
C ALA A 222 19.81 5.60 -9.45
N MET A 223 20.90 6.23 -9.90
CA MET A 223 21.88 5.61 -10.78
C MET A 223 22.56 4.40 -10.11
N GLY A 224 23.05 3.47 -10.94
CA GLY A 224 23.73 2.27 -10.48
C GLY A 224 22.78 1.09 -10.29
N HIS A 225 23.19 0.14 -9.44
CA HIS A 225 22.43 -1.08 -9.16
C HIS A 225 22.68 -1.62 -7.75
N GLY A 226 21.77 -2.46 -7.27
CA GLY A 226 21.93 -3.16 -5.99
C GLY A 226 21.95 -2.22 -4.79
N LEU A 227 22.83 -2.48 -3.83
CA LEU A 227 22.86 -1.80 -2.53
C LEU A 227 23.17 -0.31 -2.63
N GLU A 228 24.13 0.09 -3.47
CA GLU A 228 24.54 1.49 -3.63
C GLU A 228 23.38 2.34 -4.15
N ALA A 229 22.69 1.88 -5.20
CA ALA A 229 21.52 2.55 -5.73
C ALA A 229 20.38 2.64 -4.69
N ALA A 230 20.15 1.59 -3.90
CA ALA A 230 19.14 1.62 -2.83
C ALA A 230 19.48 2.64 -1.73
N MET A 231 20.76 2.77 -1.35
CA MET A 231 21.21 3.76 -0.37
C MET A 231 21.10 5.19 -0.91
N LEU A 232 21.49 5.41 -2.16
CA LEU A 232 21.35 6.69 -2.84
C LEU A 232 19.87 7.12 -2.95
N ALA A 233 18.99 6.19 -3.34
CA ALA A 233 17.55 6.41 -3.36
C ALA A 233 17.01 6.76 -1.97
N THR A 234 17.43 6.03 -0.93
CA THR A 234 17.04 6.29 0.46
C THR A 234 17.42 7.70 0.91
N LEU A 235 18.63 8.15 0.60
CA LEU A 235 19.09 9.51 0.89
C LEU A 235 18.22 10.55 0.16
N ALA A 236 17.96 10.34 -1.13
CA ALA A 236 17.13 11.25 -1.92
C ALA A 236 15.70 11.35 -1.36
N LEU A 237 15.05 10.24 -0.99
CA LEU A 237 13.74 10.26 -0.33
C LEU A 237 13.80 11.00 1.01
N GLY A 238 14.86 10.79 1.80
CA GLY A 238 15.07 11.51 3.06
C GLY A 238 15.19 13.03 2.87
N ALA A 239 15.99 13.46 1.88
CA ALA A 239 16.15 14.87 1.52
C ALA A 239 14.83 15.47 1.00
N HIS A 240 14.10 14.72 0.16
CA HIS A 240 12.77 15.11 -0.32
C HIS A 240 11.78 15.35 0.84
N ARG A 241 11.70 14.40 1.77
CA ARG A 241 10.86 14.50 2.98
C ARG A 241 11.23 15.70 3.84
N ARG A 242 12.53 15.93 4.03
CA ARG A 242 13.04 17.09 4.78
C ARG A 242 12.58 18.39 4.15
N GLY A 243 12.82 18.58 2.85
CA GLY A 243 12.42 19.80 2.17
C GLY A 243 10.89 19.99 2.17
N ARG A 244 10.11 18.92 1.94
CA ARG A 244 8.65 18.98 2.10
C ARG A 244 8.23 19.48 3.48
N ARG A 245 8.81 18.95 4.57
CA ARG A 245 8.47 19.35 5.95
C ARG A 245 8.97 20.74 6.33
N MET A 246 9.93 21.29 5.59
CA MET A 246 10.34 22.69 5.68
C MET A 246 9.45 23.62 4.84
N ASP A 247 8.46 23.07 4.12
CA ASP A 247 7.57 23.76 3.20
C ASP A 247 8.28 24.61 2.12
N VAL A 248 9.43 24.14 1.64
CA VAL A 248 10.17 24.83 0.58
C VAL A 248 9.57 24.56 -0.80
N GLY A 249 9.59 25.53 -1.71
CA GLY A 249 9.10 25.36 -3.09
C GLY A 249 9.83 24.25 -3.86
N LEU A 250 9.24 23.76 -4.97
CA LEU A 250 9.82 22.65 -5.74
C LEU A 250 11.26 22.91 -6.22
N ARG A 251 11.59 24.15 -6.57
CA ARG A 251 12.94 24.52 -7.02
C ARG A 251 13.97 24.42 -5.89
N GLU A 252 13.64 24.96 -4.72
CA GLU A 252 14.50 24.84 -3.53
C GLU A 252 14.61 23.39 -3.05
N LEU A 253 13.53 22.61 -3.18
CA LEU A 253 13.52 21.18 -2.90
C LEU A 253 14.51 20.41 -3.81
N TYR A 254 14.52 20.71 -5.11
CA TYR A 254 15.50 20.18 -6.05
C TYR A 254 16.93 20.48 -5.60
N GLU A 255 17.22 21.74 -5.27
CA GLU A 255 18.57 22.15 -4.86
C GLU A 255 19.00 21.53 -3.53
N LEU A 256 18.07 21.36 -2.58
CA LEU A 256 18.33 20.67 -1.33
C LEU A 256 18.69 19.20 -1.57
N MET A 257 17.94 18.53 -2.45
CA MET A 257 18.20 17.13 -2.79
C MET A 257 19.53 16.99 -3.54
N ASP A 258 19.78 17.84 -4.53
CA ASP A 258 21.03 17.87 -5.29
C ASP A 258 22.26 18.03 -4.38
N ARG A 259 22.27 19.02 -3.49
CA ARG A 259 23.34 19.21 -2.50
C ARG A 259 23.50 18.01 -1.56
N SER A 260 22.39 17.39 -1.14
CA SER A 260 22.42 16.25 -0.23
C SER A 260 23.07 15.03 -0.90
N ILE A 261 22.71 14.76 -2.15
CA ILE A 261 23.27 13.68 -2.97
C ILE A 261 24.76 13.92 -3.21
N ASN A 262 25.11 15.10 -3.74
CA ASN A 262 26.49 15.47 -4.06
C ASN A 262 27.40 15.38 -2.82
N GLY A 263 26.94 15.91 -1.68
CA GLY A 263 27.72 15.93 -0.44
C GLY A 263 27.94 14.55 0.18
N ALA A 264 27.05 13.59 -0.03
CA ALA A 264 27.14 12.25 0.56
C ALA A 264 27.81 11.20 -0.36
N PHE A 265 27.59 11.30 -1.67
CA PHE A 265 28.01 10.29 -2.64
C PHE A 265 29.03 10.80 -3.67
N GLY A 266 29.33 12.10 -3.68
CA GLY A 266 30.26 12.72 -4.61
C GLY A 266 29.60 13.14 -5.94
N PRO A 267 30.37 13.79 -6.83
CA PRO A 267 29.84 14.45 -8.03
C PRO A 267 29.48 13.51 -9.18
N GLU A 268 29.89 12.24 -9.12
CA GLU A 268 29.61 11.25 -10.18
C GLU A 268 28.27 10.54 -10.00
N GLN A 269 27.65 10.68 -8.82
CA GLN A 269 26.42 9.98 -8.46
C GLN A 269 25.22 10.88 -8.65
N PHE A 270 24.18 10.36 -9.29
CA PHE A 270 22.98 11.12 -9.57
C PHE A 270 21.69 10.33 -9.36
N VAL A 271 20.61 11.09 -9.17
CA VAL A 271 19.25 10.58 -9.08
C VAL A 271 18.40 11.32 -10.10
N THR A 272 17.69 10.57 -10.93
CA THR A 272 16.60 11.16 -11.70
C THR A 272 15.34 11.20 -10.85
N ALA A 273 14.53 12.24 -10.99
CA ALA A 273 13.28 12.31 -10.25
C ALA A 273 12.18 13.07 -10.98
N GLN A 274 10.95 12.77 -10.62
CA GLN A 274 9.80 13.58 -10.92
C GLN A 274 9.17 14.02 -9.60
N MET A 275 9.18 15.33 -9.34
CA MET A 275 8.58 15.91 -8.13
C MET A 275 7.34 16.72 -8.51
N MET A 276 6.26 16.57 -7.73
CA MET A 276 4.97 17.16 -8.00
C MET A 276 4.30 17.70 -6.74
N ARG A 277 3.49 18.74 -6.91
CA ARG A 277 2.54 19.26 -5.93
C ARG A 277 1.20 19.45 -6.62
N LEU A 278 0.16 18.76 -6.16
CA LEU A 278 -1.20 18.90 -6.65
C LEU A 278 -2.06 19.52 -5.56
N ASN A 279 -2.61 20.70 -5.83
CA ASN A 279 -3.73 21.18 -5.04
C ASN A 279 -4.97 20.36 -5.45
N VAL A 280 -5.48 19.52 -4.55
CA VAL A 280 -6.58 18.59 -4.85
C VAL A 280 -7.95 19.26 -4.86
N SER A 281 -8.10 20.44 -4.23
CA SER A 281 -9.35 21.20 -4.26
C SER A 281 -9.46 22.09 -5.50
N GLU A 282 -8.35 22.66 -5.96
CA GLU A 282 -8.32 23.55 -7.14
C GLU A 282 -7.93 22.83 -8.45
N GLY A 283 -7.33 21.64 -8.36
CA GLY A 283 -6.80 20.92 -9.52
C GLY A 283 -5.53 21.54 -10.11
N HIS A 284 -4.78 22.32 -9.33
CA HIS A 284 -3.54 22.93 -9.79
C HIS A 284 -2.34 22.02 -9.55
N LEU A 285 -1.74 21.54 -10.65
CA LEU A 285 -0.53 20.71 -10.64
C LEU A 285 0.70 21.56 -10.91
N GLN A 286 1.69 21.45 -10.02
CA GLN A 286 3.04 21.96 -10.18
C GLN A 286 4.01 20.78 -10.27
N TRP A 287 5.03 20.86 -11.14
CA TRP A 287 6.04 19.81 -11.22
C TRP A 287 7.42 20.30 -11.65
N ILE A 288 8.43 19.53 -11.25
CA ILE A 288 9.81 19.62 -11.73
C ILE A 288 10.24 18.23 -12.20
N ASN A 289 10.74 18.15 -13.43
CA ASN A 289 11.37 16.96 -13.96
C ASN A 289 12.89 17.07 -13.82
N ALA A 290 13.47 16.23 -12.96
CA ALA A 290 14.89 16.16 -12.69
C ALA A 290 15.53 15.00 -13.49
N GLY A 291 15.45 15.03 -14.81
CA GLY A 291 16.06 13.98 -15.67
C GLY A 291 15.24 12.70 -15.83
N HIS A 292 13.99 12.67 -15.37
CA HIS A 292 13.12 11.48 -15.39
C HIS A 292 12.27 11.43 -16.68
N PRO A 293 11.71 10.27 -17.09
CA PRO A 293 10.71 10.23 -18.15
C PRO A 293 9.52 11.17 -17.89
N ALA A 294 8.97 11.75 -18.95
CA ALA A 294 7.85 12.66 -18.82
C ALA A 294 6.59 11.91 -18.32
N PRO A 295 5.90 12.44 -17.29
CA PRO A 295 4.61 11.93 -16.84
C PRO A 295 3.60 11.85 -17.98
N LEU A 296 2.76 10.83 -17.97
CA LEU A 296 1.66 10.69 -18.91
C LEU A 296 0.37 11.20 -18.28
N LEU A 297 -0.38 12.00 -19.02
CA LEU A 297 -1.73 12.41 -18.64
C LEU A 297 -2.72 11.45 -19.30
N ILE A 298 -3.55 10.78 -18.50
CA ILE A 298 -4.48 9.74 -18.98
C ILE A 298 -5.92 10.11 -18.66
N ARG A 299 -6.80 10.04 -19.66
CA ARG A 299 -8.25 10.19 -19.47
C ARG A 299 -9.00 9.14 -20.27
N GLY A 300 -9.97 8.47 -19.64
CA GLY A 300 -10.76 7.42 -20.31
C GLY A 300 -9.88 6.33 -20.93
N HIS A 301 -8.84 5.90 -20.18
CA HIS A 301 -7.88 4.87 -20.57
C HIS A 301 -7.03 5.23 -21.81
N ARG A 302 -6.92 6.52 -22.15
CA ARG A 302 -6.09 7.01 -23.25
C ARG A 302 -5.10 8.04 -22.75
N VAL A 303 -3.86 7.96 -23.22
CA VAL A 303 -2.86 9.01 -23.03
C VAL A 303 -3.30 10.22 -23.85
N ILE A 304 -3.62 11.32 -23.17
CA ILE A 304 -4.07 12.57 -23.79
C ILE A 304 -2.97 13.62 -23.87
N ASP A 305 -1.94 13.52 -23.02
CA ASP A 305 -0.80 14.45 -23.02
C ASP A 305 0.43 13.83 -22.33
N ARG A 306 1.57 14.49 -22.47
CA ARG A 306 2.80 14.24 -21.71
C ARG A 306 3.24 15.53 -21.02
N LEU A 307 3.55 15.47 -19.74
CA LEU A 307 3.97 16.64 -18.95
C LEU A 307 5.45 16.97 -19.21
N GLU A 308 5.72 17.41 -20.43
CA GLU A 308 7.05 17.74 -20.95
C GLU A 308 7.67 18.92 -20.18
N SER A 309 8.99 18.81 -19.94
CA SER A 309 9.82 19.86 -19.37
C SER A 309 11.03 20.07 -20.27
N ALA A 310 11.32 21.34 -20.60
CA ALA A 310 12.39 21.71 -21.54
C ALA A 310 13.79 21.40 -20.98
N GLU A 311 13.97 21.58 -19.66
CA GLU A 311 15.18 21.23 -18.94
C GLU A 311 14.90 20.02 -18.04
N ARG A 312 15.75 19.00 -18.15
CA ARG A 312 15.64 17.75 -17.38
C ARG A 312 17.01 17.36 -16.85
N LEU A 313 17.46 18.09 -15.84
CA LEU A 313 18.77 17.90 -15.24
C LEU A 313 18.64 16.93 -14.04
N PRO A 314 19.41 15.83 -14.00
CA PRO A 314 19.45 14.97 -12.82
C PRO A 314 20.02 15.70 -11.60
N MET A 315 19.58 15.29 -10.41
CA MET A 315 20.11 15.80 -9.14
C MET A 315 21.39 15.04 -8.76
N GLY A 316 22.36 15.74 -8.20
CA GLY A 316 23.66 15.22 -7.74
C GLY A 316 24.86 15.90 -8.41
N PHE A 317 24.64 16.59 -9.53
CA PHE A 317 25.68 17.23 -10.32
C PHE A 317 25.91 18.71 -9.99
N GLY A 318 25.14 19.33 -9.09
CA GLY A 318 25.31 20.75 -8.76
C GLY A 318 24.67 21.69 -9.79
N PHE A 319 23.76 21.19 -10.62
CA PHE A 319 23.04 22.02 -11.58
C PHE A 319 22.03 22.94 -10.88
N PRO A 320 21.77 24.15 -11.41
CA PRO A 320 20.68 24.97 -10.90
C PRO A 320 19.33 24.26 -11.12
N ALA A 321 18.36 24.52 -10.24
CA ALA A 321 17.04 23.94 -10.40
C ALA A 321 16.37 24.43 -11.69
N PRO A 322 15.83 23.51 -12.51
CA PRO A 322 15.03 23.88 -13.68
C PRO A 322 13.78 24.67 -13.23
N PRO A 323 13.13 25.41 -14.15
CA PRO A 323 11.89 26.11 -13.83
C PRO A 323 10.78 25.10 -13.48
N ASP A 324 9.97 25.41 -12.46
CA ASP A 324 8.75 24.65 -12.18
C ASP A 324 7.71 24.90 -13.27
N ARG A 325 6.96 23.85 -13.61
CA ARG A 325 5.87 23.89 -14.59
C ARG A 325 4.54 23.82 -13.86
N ARG A 326 3.50 24.37 -14.49
CA ARG A 326 2.16 24.50 -13.93
C ARG A 326 1.11 24.08 -14.95
N SER A 327 0.08 23.41 -14.48
CA SER A 327 -1.14 23.12 -15.24
C SER A 327 -2.34 23.12 -14.31
N SER A 328 -3.53 23.36 -14.88
CA SER A 328 -4.80 23.23 -14.19
C SER A 328 -5.57 22.07 -14.80
N THR A 329 -6.02 21.15 -13.97
CA THR A 329 -6.98 20.11 -14.34
C THR A 329 -8.33 20.41 -13.70
N PRO A 330 -9.45 20.22 -14.40
CA PRO A 330 -10.77 20.35 -13.79
C PRO A 330 -11.01 19.22 -12.76
N PRO A 331 -11.94 19.40 -11.79
CA PRO A 331 -12.39 18.32 -10.90
C PRO A 331 -12.89 17.10 -11.70
N GLY A 332 -12.56 15.88 -11.23
CA GLY A 332 -12.75 14.65 -12.02
C GLY A 332 -11.78 14.56 -13.21
N GLY A 333 -10.64 15.24 -13.08
CA GLY A 333 -9.63 15.40 -14.11
C GLY A 333 -8.90 14.11 -14.50
N PRO A 334 -8.05 14.17 -15.53
CA PRO A 334 -7.24 13.03 -15.96
C PRO A 334 -6.34 12.50 -14.83
N GLY A 335 -6.12 11.18 -14.83
CA GLY A 335 -5.09 10.56 -14.00
C GLY A 335 -3.69 10.92 -14.51
N VAL A 336 -2.74 11.08 -13.60
CA VAL A 336 -1.32 11.26 -13.96
C VAL A 336 -0.60 9.95 -13.69
N VAL A 337 0.01 9.38 -14.72
CA VAL A 337 0.83 8.18 -14.60
C VAL A 337 2.30 8.56 -14.64
N LEU A 338 2.97 8.27 -13.53
CA LEU A 338 4.41 8.37 -13.37
C LEU A 338 5.00 6.98 -13.60
N HIS A 339 6.04 6.89 -14.43
CA HIS A 339 6.65 5.61 -14.77
C HIS A 339 8.15 5.76 -15.00
N ARG A 340 8.88 4.71 -14.65
CA ARG A 340 10.26 4.48 -15.10
C ARG A 340 10.22 3.52 -16.28
N ARG A 341 10.91 3.86 -17.37
CA ARG A 341 11.19 2.90 -18.44
C ARG A 341 12.54 2.25 -18.17
N ARG A 342 12.59 0.95 -17.85
CA ARG A 342 13.80 0.19 -18.16
C ARG A 342 13.80 0.00 -19.68
N ASP A 343 14.79 0.54 -20.37
CA ASP A 343 15.08 0.10 -21.74
C ASP A 343 15.54 -1.36 -21.66
N ARG A 344 14.57 -2.28 -21.59
CA ARG A 344 14.80 -3.65 -22.04
C ARG A 344 14.96 -3.54 -23.54
N GLY A 345 16.17 -3.81 -24.05
CA GLY A 345 16.41 -3.96 -25.48
C GLY A 345 15.24 -4.70 -26.13
N THR A 346 14.69 -4.09 -27.17
CA THR A 346 13.54 -4.53 -27.97
C THR A 346 13.27 -6.03 -27.88
N ARG A 347 12.24 -6.44 -27.12
CA ARG A 347 11.54 -7.70 -27.38
C ARG A 347 10.60 -7.49 -28.58
N PRO A 348 10.51 -8.44 -29.53
CA PRO A 348 9.66 -8.29 -30.70
C PRO A 348 8.18 -8.19 -30.28
N PRO A 349 7.33 -7.53 -31.10
CA PRO A 349 5.94 -7.25 -30.76
C PRO A 349 5.14 -8.56 -30.78
N GLY A 350 4.64 -8.97 -29.61
CA GLY A 350 3.89 -10.21 -29.50
C GLY A 350 3.63 -10.66 -28.07
N ALA A 351 3.16 -9.77 -27.21
CA ALA A 351 2.48 -10.12 -25.96
C ALA A 351 1.69 -8.88 -25.53
N GLY A 352 0.44 -8.80 -25.96
CA GLY A 352 -0.52 -7.89 -25.35
C GLY A 352 -0.79 -8.34 -23.92
N VAL A 353 -0.80 -7.40 -23.00
CA VAL A 353 -1.42 -7.55 -21.67
C VAL A 353 -2.52 -6.48 -21.62
N PRO A 354 -3.74 -6.80 -21.17
CA PRO A 354 -4.82 -5.83 -21.01
C PRO A 354 -4.51 -4.74 -19.98
#